data_AF-A0A2W4QJD6-F1
#
_entry.id   AF-A0A2W4QJD6-F1
#
_cell.length_a   1.000
_cell.length_b   1.000
_cell.length_c   1.000
_cell.angle_alpha   90.00
_cell.angle_beta   90.00
_cell.angle_gamma   90.00
#
_symmetry.space_group_name_H-M   'P 1'
#
loop_
_entity.id
_entity.type
_entity.pdbx_description
1 polymer ?
#
loop_
_entity_poly.entity_id
_entity_poly.type
_entity_poly.pdbx_seq_one_letter_code
_entity_poly.pdbx_strand_id
1 'polypeptide(L)'
;MTLSPDVLWWVNSEYCKRLNRAEKYVTLLEQLVLARASADQEPISTLLAVLHEARRNLALLLQDHRDWRHTYYYQSARRKRMVQSDEGIERALLQFGALRARHEPWLHALAEELARLPRPDPDLTYVPVGDLWLMTQYAISDLVHFVDQPDSLPPSNARPMN
;
A
#
# COMPACT_ATOMS: atom_id res chain seq x y z
N MET A 1 -22.67 9.55 -3.47
CA MET A 1 -21.65 8.92 -2.62
C MET A 1 -22.33 8.47 -1.33
N THR A 2 -22.43 7.18 -1.06
CA THR A 2 -23.06 6.66 0.16
C THR A 2 -22.11 6.89 1.33
N LEU A 3 -22.43 7.90 2.15
CA LEU A 3 -21.69 8.24 3.37
C LEU A 3 -22.02 7.20 4.44
N SER A 4 -21.05 6.36 4.81
CA SER A 4 -21.23 5.37 5.85
C SER A 4 -19.94 5.16 6.66
N PRO A 5 -20.04 4.96 7.99
CA PRO A 5 -18.93 4.51 8.82
C PRO A 5 -18.25 3.24 8.29
N ASP A 6 -18.96 2.35 7.60
CA ASP A 6 -18.40 1.13 7.00
C ASP A 6 -17.44 1.45 5.86
N VAL A 7 -17.81 2.41 4.99
CA VAL A 7 -16.93 2.84 3.89
C VAL A 7 -15.66 3.44 4.46
N LEU A 8 -15.79 4.33 5.46
CA LEU A 8 -14.62 4.97 6.08
C LEU A 8 -13.69 3.95 6.75
N TRP A 9 -14.25 3.00 7.49
CA TRP A 9 -13.48 1.91 8.10
C TRP A 9 -12.79 1.05 7.04
N TRP A 10 -13.51 0.68 5.98
CA TRP A 10 -13.00 -0.16 4.90
C TRP A 10 -11.84 0.53 4.18
N VAL A 11 -12.02 1.79 3.78
CA VAL A 11 -11.01 2.59 3.10
C VAL A 11 -9.73 2.64 3.94
N ASN A 12 -9.84 3.00 5.21
CA ASN A 12 -8.71 3.03 6.14
C ASN A 12 -8.02 1.66 6.27
N SER A 13 -8.81 0.60 6.47
CA SER A 13 -8.28 -0.72 6.85
C SER A 13 -7.65 -1.44 5.67
N GLU A 14 -8.35 -1.50 4.53
CA GLU A 14 -7.86 -2.19 3.35
C GLU A 14 -6.72 -1.42 2.68
N TYR A 15 -6.78 -0.09 2.62
CA TYR A 15 -5.67 0.70 2.07
C TYR A 15 -4.40 0.52 2.91
N CYS A 16 -4.51 0.63 4.24
CA CYS A 16 -3.41 0.38 5.16
C CYS A 16 -2.82 -1.02 4.99
N LYS A 17 -3.67 -2.05 4.91
CA LYS A 17 -3.25 -3.44 4.73
C LYS A 17 -2.50 -3.65 3.41
N ARG A 18 -2.99 -3.10 2.31
CA ARG A 18 -2.32 -3.19 1.00
C ARG A 18 -1.00 -2.43 0.99
N LEU A 19 -0.93 -1.24 1.60
CA LEU A 19 0.31 -0.46 1.74
C LEU A 19 1.38 -1.25 2.51
N ASN A 20 1.01 -1.79 3.67
CA ASN A 20 1.94 -2.59 4.47
C ASN A 20 2.38 -3.87 3.74
N ARG A 21 1.50 -4.49 2.94
CA ARG A 21 1.87 -5.67 2.15
C ARG A 21 2.89 -5.34 1.08
N ALA A 22 2.67 -4.25 0.33
CA ALA A 22 3.59 -3.79 -0.70
C ALA A 22 4.96 -3.44 -0.11
N GLU A 23 5.00 -2.64 0.96
CA GLU A 23 6.24 -2.29 1.66
C GLU A 23 6.98 -3.55 2.11
N LYS A 24 6.28 -4.49 2.76
CA LYS A 24 6.87 -5.74 3.21
C LYS A 24 7.49 -6.54 2.07
N TYR A 25 6.79 -6.69 0.94
CA TYR A 25 7.30 -7.49 -0.18
C TYR A 25 8.47 -6.81 -0.89
N VAL A 26 8.42 -5.49 -1.11
CA VAL A 26 9.56 -4.73 -1.64
C VAL A 26 10.78 -4.87 -0.73
N THR A 27 10.60 -4.66 0.58
CA THR A 27 11.70 -4.76 1.56
C THR A 27 12.30 -6.17 1.58
N LEU A 28 11.47 -7.21 1.59
CA LEU A 28 11.96 -8.60 1.57
C LEU A 28 12.66 -8.94 0.26
N LEU A 29 12.16 -8.43 -0.88
CA LEU A 29 12.75 -8.68 -2.19
C LEU A 29 14.12 -8.00 -2.31
N GLU A 30 14.23 -6.74 -1.87
CA GLU A 30 15.52 -6.03 -1.79
C GLU A 30 16.53 -6.83 -0.97
N GLN A 31 16.13 -7.30 0.22
CA GLN A 31 16.99 -8.09 1.11
C GLN A 31 17.41 -9.43 0.50
N LEU A 32 16.52 -10.14 -0.18
CA LEU A 32 16.84 -11.42 -0.80
C LEU A 32 17.80 -11.26 -1.97
N VAL A 33 17.58 -10.27 -2.83
CA VAL A 33 18.46 -9.98 -3.96
C VAL A 33 19.85 -9.59 -3.43
N LEU A 34 19.92 -8.72 -2.41
CA LEU A 34 21.20 -8.37 -1.76
C LEU A 34 21.93 -9.58 -1.16
N ALA A 35 21.19 -10.54 -0.60
CA ALA A 35 21.78 -11.69 0.07
C ALA A 35 22.25 -12.78 -0.90
N ARG A 36 21.64 -12.88 -2.09
CA ARG A 36 21.86 -14.00 -3.03
C ARG A 36 22.60 -13.61 -4.30
N ALA A 37 22.54 -12.34 -4.72
CA ALA A 37 23.14 -11.90 -5.95
C ALA A 37 24.50 -11.22 -5.72
N SER A 38 25.41 -11.36 -6.69
CA SER A 38 26.60 -10.52 -6.77
C SER A 38 26.20 -9.15 -7.36
N ALA A 39 26.41 -8.08 -6.59
CA ALA A 39 25.99 -6.73 -6.95
C ALA A 39 26.63 -6.16 -8.24
N ASP A 40 27.69 -6.79 -8.73
CA ASP A 40 28.45 -6.36 -9.91
C ASP A 40 27.77 -6.69 -11.25
N GLN A 41 26.60 -7.34 -11.23
CA GLN A 41 25.81 -7.61 -12.44
C GLN A 41 24.85 -6.44 -12.72
N GLU A 42 25.00 -5.79 -13.88
CA GLU A 42 24.22 -4.60 -14.31
C GLU A 42 22.68 -4.73 -14.15
N PRO A 43 22.03 -5.88 -14.46
CA PRO A 43 20.59 -6.01 -14.23
C PRO A 43 20.22 -6.01 -12.74
N ILE A 44 21.10 -6.53 -11.89
CA ILE A 44 20.89 -6.64 -10.44
C ILE A 44 21.10 -5.29 -9.77
N SER A 45 22.13 -4.53 -10.15
CA SER A 45 22.36 -3.19 -9.60
C SER A 45 21.19 -2.24 -9.91
N THR A 46 20.68 -2.30 -11.15
CA THR A 46 19.49 -1.54 -11.57
C THR A 46 18.26 -1.94 -10.76
N LEU A 47 17.98 -3.25 -10.63
CA LEU A 47 16.88 -3.76 -9.82
C LEU A 47 16.97 -3.27 -8.36
N LEU A 48 18.15 -3.36 -7.74
CA LEU A 48 18.36 -2.93 -6.37
C LEU A 48 18.11 -1.43 -6.20
N ALA A 49 18.52 -0.59 -7.16
CA ALA A 49 18.23 0.84 -7.13
C ALA A 49 16.72 1.12 -7.18
N VAL A 50 15.98 0.43 -8.04
CA VAL A 50 14.51 0.55 -8.13
C VAL A 50 13.83 0.09 -6.83
N LEU A 51 14.23 -1.06 -6.27
CA LEU A 51 13.66 -1.57 -5.03
C LEU A 51 13.94 -0.66 -3.84
N HIS A 52 15.16 -0.11 -3.77
CA HIS A 52 15.54 0.84 -2.73
C HIS A 52 14.67 2.09 -2.79
N GLU A 53 14.49 2.66 -3.98
CA GLU A 53 13.65 3.84 -4.19
C GLU A 53 12.17 3.55 -3.92
N ALA A 54 11.68 2.40 -4.35
CA ALA A 54 10.33 1.93 -4.06
C ALA A 54 10.07 1.87 -2.55
N ARG A 55 11.01 1.32 -1.78
CA ARG A 55 10.89 1.23 -0.31
C ARG A 55 10.84 2.60 0.35
N ARG A 56 11.70 3.55 -0.07
CA ARG A 56 11.69 4.92 0.46
C ARG A 56 10.35 5.61 0.24
N ASN A 57 9.81 5.50 -0.98
CA ASN A 57 8.55 6.13 -1.32
C ASN A 57 7.35 5.45 -0.67
N LEU A 58 7.32 4.11 -0.56
CA LEU A 58 6.28 3.40 0.20
C LEU A 58 6.25 3.83 1.67
N ALA A 59 7.41 4.10 2.27
CA ALA A 59 7.49 4.65 3.63
C ALA A 59 6.86 6.06 3.72
N LEU A 60 7.03 6.90 2.69
CA LEU A 60 6.36 8.20 2.61
C LEU A 60 4.83 8.04 2.50
N LEU A 61 4.34 7.14 1.64
CA LEU A 61 2.90 6.88 1.50
C LEU A 61 2.27 6.36 2.81
N LEU A 62 3.00 5.49 3.54
CA LEU A 62 2.59 5.01 4.85
C LEU A 62 2.51 6.15 5.88
N GLN A 63 3.45 7.08 5.84
CA GLN A 63 3.48 8.26 6.71
C GLN A 63 2.33 9.22 6.38
N ASP A 64 2.11 9.53 5.11
CA ASP A 64 1.00 10.35 4.64
C ASP A 64 -0.36 9.75 5.05
N HIS A 65 -0.53 8.44 4.90
CA HIS A 65 -1.75 7.76 5.35
C HIS A 65 -1.89 7.79 6.88
N ARG A 66 -0.79 7.66 7.63
CA ARG A 66 -0.80 7.82 9.09
C ARG A 66 -1.26 9.23 9.49
N ASP A 67 -0.77 10.25 8.82
CA ASP A 67 -1.12 11.64 9.11
C ASP A 67 -2.57 11.96 8.73
N TRP A 68 -3.06 11.39 7.63
CA TRP A 68 -4.49 11.42 7.29
C TRP A 68 -5.34 10.80 8.41
N ARG A 69 -4.95 9.63 8.94
CA ARG A 69 -5.70 8.99 10.04
C ARG A 69 -5.77 9.89 11.28
N HIS A 70 -4.64 10.47 11.65
CA HIS A 70 -4.56 11.34 12.82
C HIS A 70 -5.35 12.64 12.66
N THR A 71 -5.42 13.16 11.44
CA THR A 71 -6.07 14.46 11.16
C THR A 71 -7.56 14.34 10.91
N TYR A 72 -8.01 13.28 10.21
CA TYR A 72 -9.38 13.19 9.70
C TYR A 72 -10.14 11.93 10.13
N TYR A 73 -9.48 10.79 10.27
CA TYR A 73 -10.16 9.52 10.59
C TYR A 73 -10.59 9.43 12.06
N TYR A 74 -9.77 9.94 12.99
CA TYR A 74 -10.08 9.88 14.42
C TYR A 74 -10.82 11.12 14.93
N GLN A 75 -11.73 10.93 15.89
CA GLN A 75 -12.43 12.02 16.60
C GLN A 75 -11.47 12.95 17.35
N SER A 76 -10.36 12.41 17.85
CA SER A 76 -9.29 13.19 18.48
C SER A 76 -7.98 12.39 18.45
N ALA A 77 -6.83 13.07 18.43
CA ALA A 77 -5.53 12.40 18.49
C ALA A 77 -5.35 11.53 19.74
N ARG A 78 -6.03 11.88 20.85
CA ARG A 78 -5.93 11.17 22.14
C ARG A 78 -6.89 9.98 22.24
N ARG A 79 -8.08 10.07 21.64
CA ARG A 79 -9.05 8.97 21.58
C ARG A 79 -9.09 8.47 20.14
N LYS A 80 -8.36 7.38 19.87
CA LYS A 80 -8.30 6.68 18.57
C LYS A 80 -9.64 6.00 18.18
N ARG A 81 -10.76 6.70 18.39
CA ARG A 81 -12.09 6.31 17.94
C ARG A 81 -12.34 6.96 16.59
N MET A 82 -12.85 6.18 15.64
CA MET A 82 -13.21 6.67 14.32
C MET A 82 -14.30 7.75 14.42
N VAL A 83 -14.23 8.79 13.59
CA VAL A 83 -15.27 9.80 13.46
C VAL A 83 -16.63 9.15 13.13
N GLN A 84 -17.69 9.67 13.73
CA GLN A 84 -19.04 9.10 13.64
C GLN A 84 -20.08 10.08 13.07
N SER A 85 -19.79 11.39 13.07
CA SER A 85 -20.69 12.38 12.49
C SER A 85 -20.62 12.32 10.96
N ASP A 86 -21.75 12.54 10.29
CA ASP A 86 -21.83 12.51 8.83
C ASP A 86 -20.85 13.50 8.18
N GLU A 87 -20.80 14.74 8.67
CA GLU A 87 -19.85 15.77 8.22
C GLU A 87 -18.38 15.33 8.38
N GLY A 88 -18.09 14.64 9.48
CA GLY A 88 -16.74 14.17 9.78
C GLY A 88 -16.35 12.99 8.88
N ILE A 89 -17.28 12.08 8.62
CA ILE A 89 -17.10 10.95 7.70
C ILE A 89 -16.90 11.46 6.28
N GLU A 90 -17.76 12.37 5.82
CA GLU A 90 -17.65 13.01 4.50
C GLU A 90 -16.30 13.71 4.33
N ARG A 91 -15.90 14.53 5.31
CA ARG A 91 -14.60 15.19 5.30
C ARG A 91 -13.46 14.18 5.26
N ALA A 92 -13.50 13.12 6.04
CA ALA A 92 -12.45 12.11 6.06
C ALA A 92 -12.31 11.40 4.71
N LEU A 93 -13.42 11.02 4.09
CA LEU A 93 -13.45 10.37 2.78
C LEU A 93 -12.98 11.31 1.67
N LEU A 94 -13.41 12.58 1.67
CA LEU A 94 -12.95 13.57 0.70
C LEU A 94 -11.43 13.79 0.80
N GLN A 95 -10.91 13.89 2.02
CA GLN A 95 -9.47 14.04 2.25
C GLN A 95 -8.69 12.76 1.92
N PHE A 96 -9.32 11.59 2.06
CA PHE A 96 -8.73 10.34 1.59
C PHE A 96 -8.64 10.30 0.07
N GLY A 97 -9.69 10.69 -0.66
CA GLY A 97 -9.64 10.75 -2.12
C GLY A 97 -8.53 11.69 -2.62
N ALA A 98 -8.35 12.85 -1.97
CA ALA A 98 -7.26 13.77 -2.26
C ALA A 98 -5.87 13.17 -1.95
N LEU A 99 -5.72 12.41 -0.86
CA LEU A 99 -4.51 11.65 -0.55
C LEU A 99 -4.23 10.59 -1.63
N ARG A 100 -5.23 9.77 -1.97
CA ARG A 100 -5.14 8.70 -2.96
C ARG A 100 -4.74 9.24 -4.33
N ALA A 101 -5.32 10.36 -4.77
CA ALA A 101 -4.99 11.02 -6.02
C ALA A 101 -3.52 11.50 -6.08
N ARG A 102 -2.91 11.89 -4.94
CA ARG A 102 -1.48 12.20 -4.89
C ARG A 102 -0.60 10.95 -4.97
N HIS A 103 -1.07 9.85 -4.39
CA HIS A 103 -0.34 8.58 -4.37
C HIS A 103 -0.36 7.87 -5.74
N GLU A 104 -1.41 8.09 -6.53
CA GLU A 104 -1.70 7.35 -7.77
C GLU A 104 -0.64 7.47 -8.86
N PRO A 105 -0.16 8.66 -9.27
CA PRO A 105 0.83 8.77 -10.33
C PRO A 105 2.12 8.01 -10.00
N TRP A 106 2.54 8.08 -8.74
CA TRP A 106 3.75 7.39 -8.30
C TRP A 106 3.56 5.87 -8.26
N LEU A 107 2.41 5.38 -7.77
CA LEU A 107 2.10 3.95 -7.76
C LEU A 107 2.07 3.36 -9.18
N HIS A 108 1.50 4.10 -10.14
CA HIS A 108 1.53 3.71 -11.55
C HIS A 108 2.97 3.68 -12.10
N ALA A 109 3.76 4.73 -11.85
CA ALA A 109 5.14 4.78 -12.30
C ALA A 109 5.98 3.61 -11.76
N LEU A 110 5.83 3.28 -10.47
CA LEU A 110 6.50 2.13 -9.87
C LEU A 110 6.04 0.81 -10.50
N ALA A 111 4.73 0.63 -10.72
CA ALA A 111 4.21 -0.58 -11.34
C ALA A 111 4.76 -0.77 -12.76
N GLU A 112 4.81 0.30 -13.56
CA GLU A 112 5.39 0.30 -14.91
C GLU A 112 6.90 0.06 -14.90
N GLU A 113 7.62 0.62 -13.94
CA GLU A 113 9.06 0.41 -13.79
C GLU A 113 9.38 -1.05 -13.45
N LEU A 114 8.69 -1.62 -12.44
CA LEU A 114 8.85 -3.03 -12.09
C LEU A 114 8.49 -3.97 -13.25
N ALA A 115 7.45 -3.64 -14.04
CA ALA A 115 7.06 -4.43 -15.20
C ALA A 115 8.06 -4.37 -16.37
N ARG A 116 8.82 -3.27 -16.48
CA ARG A 116 9.86 -3.09 -17.52
C ARG A 116 11.18 -3.77 -17.18
N LEU A 117 11.47 -3.98 -15.90
CA LEU A 117 12.68 -4.66 -15.48
C LEU A 117 12.67 -6.12 -15.97
N PRO A 118 13.82 -6.66 -16.41
CA PRO A 118 13.92 -8.08 -16.70
C PRO A 118 13.62 -8.86 -15.42
N ARG A 119 12.82 -9.92 -15.55
CA ARG A 119 12.53 -10.81 -14.43
C ARG A 119 13.86 -11.35 -13.87
N PRO A 120 14.12 -11.21 -12.56
CA PRO A 120 15.31 -11.81 -11.95
C PRO A 120 15.27 -13.33 -12.03
N ASP A 121 16.43 -13.97 -11.90
CA ASP A 121 16.48 -15.43 -11.76
C ASP A 121 15.57 -15.87 -10.60
N PRO A 122 14.61 -16.79 -10.82
CA PRO A 122 13.70 -17.27 -9.79
C PRO A 122 14.42 -17.77 -8.52
N ASP A 123 15.64 -18.31 -8.63
CA ASP A 123 16.41 -18.77 -7.47
C ASP A 123 16.79 -17.61 -6.54
N LEU A 124 16.87 -16.38 -7.07
CA LEU A 124 17.12 -15.17 -6.28
C LEU A 124 15.87 -14.67 -5.54
N THR A 125 14.68 -14.98 -6.04
CA THR A 125 13.41 -14.39 -5.55
C THR A 125 12.47 -15.40 -4.87
N TYR A 126 12.81 -16.69 -4.90
CA TYR A 126 11.98 -17.73 -4.31
C TYR A 126 12.01 -17.72 -2.76
N VAL A 127 10.82 -17.87 -2.17
CA VAL A 127 10.55 -18.08 -0.74
C VAL A 127 9.56 -19.25 -0.57
N PRO A 128 9.40 -19.84 0.63
CA PRO A 128 8.51 -20.99 0.82
C PRO A 128 7.04 -20.79 0.41
N VAL A 129 6.59 -19.53 0.34
CA VAL A 129 5.21 -19.16 -0.02
C VAL A 129 5.05 -18.77 -1.49
N GLY A 130 6.12 -18.82 -2.30
CA GLY A 130 6.08 -18.53 -3.74
C GLY A 130 7.23 -17.65 -4.22
N ASP A 131 7.07 -17.10 -5.43
CA ASP A 131 8.02 -16.17 -6.04
C ASP A 131 7.75 -14.73 -5.58
N LEU A 132 8.69 -14.16 -4.82
CA LEU A 132 8.54 -12.85 -4.23
C LEU A 132 8.53 -11.72 -5.27
N TRP A 133 9.13 -11.92 -6.46
CA TRP A 133 9.05 -10.97 -7.57
C TRP A 133 7.60 -10.77 -8.03
N LEU A 134 6.91 -11.88 -8.29
CA LEU A 134 5.49 -11.85 -8.69
C LEU A 134 4.61 -11.33 -7.55
N MET A 135 4.83 -11.78 -6.32
CA MET A 135 4.08 -11.31 -5.16
C MET A 135 4.22 -9.79 -4.95
N THR A 136 5.41 -9.24 -5.19
CA THR A 136 5.67 -7.80 -5.13
C THR A 136 4.89 -7.06 -6.21
N GLN A 137 4.98 -7.50 -7.46
CA GLN A 137 4.21 -6.91 -8.56
C GLN A 137 2.69 -6.94 -8.30
N TYR A 138 2.17 -8.06 -7.79
CA TYR A 138 0.75 -8.16 -7.43
C TYR A 138 0.37 -7.22 -6.30
N ALA A 139 1.19 -7.09 -5.25
CA ALA A 139 0.90 -6.17 -4.15
C ALA A 139 0.92 -4.69 -4.57
N ILE A 140 1.81 -4.31 -5.50
CA ILE A 140 1.81 -2.96 -6.07
C ILE A 140 0.60 -2.76 -6.99
N SER A 141 0.26 -3.74 -7.82
CA SER A 141 -0.94 -3.69 -8.67
C SER A 141 -2.23 -3.58 -7.84
N ASP A 142 -2.34 -4.30 -6.72
CA ASP A 142 -3.47 -4.20 -5.78
C ASP A 142 -3.62 -2.79 -5.19
N LEU A 143 -2.51 -2.06 -5.01
CA LEU A 143 -2.52 -0.67 -4.55
C LEU A 143 -2.92 0.30 -5.65
N VAL A 144 -2.39 0.11 -6.86
CA VAL A 144 -2.76 0.89 -8.05
C VAL A 144 -4.27 0.83 -8.25
N HIS A 145 -4.84 -0.37 -8.29
CA HIS A 145 -6.27 -0.60 -8.51
C HIS A 145 -7.11 -0.50 -7.23
N PHE A 146 -6.61 0.15 -6.18
CA PHE A 146 -7.43 0.42 -5.00
C PHE A 146 -8.54 1.41 -5.35
N VAL A 147 -9.79 0.97 -5.24
CA VAL A 147 -10.99 1.77 -5.48
C VAL A 147 -11.55 2.23 -4.14
N ASP A 148 -11.86 3.53 -4.00
CA ASP A 148 -12.33 4.11 -2.72
C ASP A 148 -13.73 3.63 -2.31
N GLN A 149 -14.47 2.98 -3.21
CA GLN A 149 -15.74 2.31 -2.93
C GLN A 149 -15.73 0.89 -3.51
N PRO A 150 -15.86 -0.16 -2.69
CA PRO A 150 -16.07 -1.50 -3.20
C PRO A 150 -17.51 -1.65 -3.71
N ASP A 151 -17.71 -2.38 -4.81
CA ASP A 151 -19.05 -2.69 -5.37
C ASP A 151 -19.99 -3.35 -4.34
N SER A 152 -19.41 -4.01 -3.34
CA SER A 152 -20.10 -4.53 -2.16
C SER A 152 -19.20 -4.41 -0.93
N LEU A 153 -19.68 -3.81 0.15
CA LEU A 153 -18.97 -3.80 1.42
C LEU A 153 -18.94 -5.22 2.02
N PRO A 154 -17.82 -5.66 2.63
CA PRO A 154 -17.81 -6.90 3.39
C PRO A 154 -18.84 -6.83 4.55
N PRO A 155 -19.44 -7.96 4.96
CA PRO A 155 -20.49 -7.97 5.97
C PRO A 155 -20.03 -7.32 7.28
N SER A 156 -20.93 -6.52 7.89
CA SER A 156 -20.70 -5.68 9.08
C SER A 156 -20.08 -6.40 10.30
N ASN A 157 -20.18 -7.73 10.35
CA ASN A 157 -19.65 -8.59 11.41
C ASN A 157 -18.10 -8.64 11.48
N ALA A 158 -17.38 -8.04 10.53
CA ALA A 158 -15.92 -7.91 10.57
C ALA A 158 -15.42 -6.78 11.49
N ARG A 159 -16.31 -5.98 12.07
CA ARG A 159 -15.95 -4.96 13.06
C ARG A 159 -15.63 -5.63 14.41
N PRO A 160 -14.47 -5.37 15.05
CA PRO A 160 -14.38 -5.58 16.49
C PRO A 160 -15.36 -4.61 17.16
N MET A 161 -16.46 -5.15 17.70
CA MET A 161 -17.39 -4.39 18.54
C MET A 161 -16.61 -3.82 19.73
N ASN A 162 -16.57 -2.49 19.84
CA ASN A 162 -16.12 -1.76 21.03
C ASN A 162 -16.98 -0.52 21.22
#